data_AF-A0A817Q527-F1
#
_entry.id   AF-A0A817Q527-F1
#
_cell.length_a   1.000
_cell.length_b   1.000
_cell.length_c   1.000
_cell.angle_alpha   90.00
_cell.angle_beta   90.00
_cell.angle_gamma   90.00
#
_symmetry.space_group_name_H-M   'P 1'
#
loop_
_entity.id
_entity.type
_entity.pdbx_description
1 polymer ?
#
loop_
_entity_poly.entity_id
_entity_poly.type
_entity_poly.pdbx_seq_one_letter_code
_entity_poly.pdbx_strand_id
1 'polypeptide(L)'
;MKKFKKTNKSLHDSGCSGTSALETLKELGVCEELMQPYDTQILNKRPTDEAYEAAKNRKILDALELNLDLTEMKTCLAQSFPFVFGLNVVNSFEKYPHK
;
A
#
# COMPACT_ATOMS: atom_id res chain seq x y z
N MET A 1 -21.05 -2.18 -12.79
CA MET A 1 -19.82 -2.97 -12.57
C MET A 1 -18.83 -2.67 -13.69
N LYS A 2 -17.77 -1.90 -13.43
CA LYS A 2 -16.73 -1.61 -14.43
C LYS A 2 -15.89 -2.88 -14.60
N LYS A 3 -15.92 -3.49 -15.79
CA LYS A 3 -15.08 -4.63 -16.14
C LYS A 3 -13.64 -4.11 -16.28
N PHE A 4 -12.72 -4.56 -15.43
CA PHE A 4 -11.29 -4.33 -15.61
C PHE A 4 -10.84 -5.04 -16.90
N LYS A 5 -10.51 -4.25 -17.93
CA LYS A 5 -9.87 -4.76 -19.15
C LYS A 5 -8.50 -5.30 -18.76
N LYS A 6 -8.24 -6.59 -19.02
CA LYS A 6 -6.88 -7.14 -19.02
C LYS A 6 -6.08 -6.44 -20.12
N THR A 7 -5.32 -5.43 -19.76
CA THR A 7 -4.24 -4.91 -20.58
C THR A 7 -3.01 -5.79 -20.32
N ASN A 8 -2.44 -6.38 -21.38
CA ASN A 8 -1.09 -6.96 -21.33
C ASN A 8 -0.07 -5.83 -21.19
N LYS A 9 -0.06 -5.18 -20.02
CA LYS A 9 0.97 -4.23 -19.62
C LYS A 9 2.01 -5.05 -18.88
N SER A 10 3.24 -5.11 -19.41
CA SER A 10 4.37 -5.60 -18.63
C SER A 10 4.43 -4.79 -17.34
N LEU A 11 4.26 -5.44 -16.19
CA LEU A 11 4.44 -4.78 -14.90
C LEU A 11 5.94 -4.48 -14.78
N HIS A 12 6.27 -3.19 -14.86
CA HIS A 12 7.59 -2.65 -14.58
C HIS A 12 7.59 -2.07 -13.17
N ASP A 13 8.72 -2.20 -12.48
CA ASP A 13 8.93 -1.52 -11.21
C ASP A 13 8.96 0.00 -11.43
N SER A 14 7.79 0.61 -11.28
CA SER A 14 7.51 2.02 -11.55
C SER A 14 6.90 2.72 -10.33
N GLY A 15 6.91 2.04 -9.19
CA GLY A 15 6.26 2.49 -7.96
C GLY A 15 4.73 2.48 -8.01
N CYS A 16 4.13 2.99 -6.94
CA CYS A 16 2.70 3.19 -6.79
C CYS A 16 2.45 4.46 -5.97
N SER A 17 1.33 5.15 -6.20
CA SER A 17 0.93 6.26 -5.36
C SER A 17 0.24 5.76 -4.07
N GLY A 18 0.42 6.48 -2.96
CA GLY A 18 -0.29 6.18 -1.71
C GLY A 18 -1.82 6.19 -1.89
N THR A 19 -2.34 7.11 -2.69
CA THR A 19 -3.77 7.20 -3.01
C THR A 19 -4.27 5.94 -3.71
N SER A 20 -3.57 5.46 -4.74
CA SER A 20 -3.96 4.23 -5.46
C SER A 20 -3.89 3.00 -4.55
N ALA A 21 -2.92 2.94 -3.63
CA ALA A 21 -2.85 1.87 -2.63
C ALA A 21 -4.06 1.91 -1.68
N LEU A 22 -4.44 3.10 -1.16
CA LEU A 22 -5.60 3.28 -0.29
C LEU A 22 -6.91 2.93 -1.01
N GLU A 23 -7.09 3.36 -2.26
CA GLU A 23 -8.25 2.98 -3.09
C GLU A 23 -8.34 1.46 -3.27
N THR A 24 -7.20 0.81 -3.52
CA THR A 24 -7.14 -0.66 -3.63
C THR A 24 -7.54 -1.34 -2.31
N LEU A 25 -7.10 -0.82 -1.17
CA LEU A 25 -7.49 -1.33 0.15
C LEU A 25 -8.98 -1.12 0.45
N LYS A 26 -9.60 -0.02 -0.04
CA LYS A 26 -11.05 0.21 0.05
C LYS A 26 -11.82 -0.77 -0.84
N GLU A 27 -11.38 -0.95 -2.07
CA GLU A 27 -12.10 -1.75 -3.08
C GLU A 27 -11.92 -3.26 -2.86
N LEU A 28 -10.70 -3.71 -2.64
CA LEU A 28 -10.32 -5.13 -2.61
C LEU A 28 -9.93 -5.62 -1.22
N GLY A 29 -9.33 -4.76 -0.39
CA GLY A 29 -8.76 -5.12 0.91
C GLY A 29 -7.39 -5.76 0.79
N VAL A 30 -6.94 -6.46 1.84
CA VAL A 30 -5.62 -7.12 1.88
C VAL A 30 -5.68 -8.47 2.60
N CYS A 31 -5.01 -9.50 2.06
CA CYS A 31 -4.91 -10.81 2.69
C CYS A 31 -3.83 -10.84 3.79
N GLU A 32 -3.62 -11.98 4.43
CA GLU A 32 -2.44 -12.19 5.26
C GLU A 32 -1.18 -12.31 4.39
N GLU A 33 -0.05 -11.84 4.90
CA GLU A 33 1.27 -12.00 4.27
C GLU A 33 1.58 -13.48 4.02
N LEU A 34 1.11 -14.40 4.89
CA LEU A 34 1.27 -15.84 4.70
C LEU A 34 0.60 -16.37 3.43
N MET A 35 -0.44 -15.70 2.93
CA MET A 35 -1.14 -16.08 1.69
C MET A 35 -0.48 -15.49 0.43
N GLN A 36 0.18 -14.34 0.56
CA GLN A 36 0.88 -13.67 -0.53
C GLN A 36 2.18 -13.06 0.03
N PRO A 37 3.21 -13.87 0.28
CA PRO A 37 4.44 -13.40 0.88
C PRO A 37 5.18 -12.49 -0.10
N TYR A 38 5.94 -11.54 0.45
CA TYR A 38 6.91 -10.79 -0.35
C TYR A 38 7.98 -11.72 -0.95
N ASP A 39 7.82 -12.01 -2.23
CA ASP A 39 8.78 -12.76 -3.04
C ASP A 39 8.91 -12.11 -4.43
N THR A 40 10.14 -11.72 -4.77
CA THR A 40 10.47 -11.02 -6.03
C THR A 40 10.15 -11.86 -7.26
N GLN A 41 10.10 -13.20 -7.14
CA GLN A 41 9.79 -14.11 -8.23
C GLN A 41 8.30 -14.14 -8.61
N ILE A 42 7.43 -13.61 -7.75
CA ILE A 42 5.97 -13.64 -7.93
C ILE A 42 5.31 -12.27 -7.97
N LEU A 43 6.06 -11.17 -7.92
CA LEU A 43 5.53 -9.79 -7.93
C LEU A 43 4.55 -9.51 -9.06
N ASN A 44 4.80 -10.08 -10.24
CA ASN A 44 3.98 -9.90 -11.44
C ASN A 44 2.97 -11.03 -11.67
N LYS A 45 2.87 -11.97 -10.72
CA LYS A 45 1.88 -13.05 -10.75
C LYS A 45 0.65 -12.60 -9.98
N ARG A 46 -0.52 -12.82 -10.59
CA ARG A 46 -1.80 -12.57 -9.92
C ARG A 46 -1.89 -13.44 -8.65
N PRO A 47 -2.27 -12.88 -7.49
CA PRO A 47 -2.57 -13.66 -6.28
C PRO A 47 -3.66 -14.71 -6.51
N THR A 48 -3.73 -15.73 -5.65
CA THR A 48 -4.77 -16.76 -5.76
C THR A 48 -6.16 -16.18 -5.46
N ASP A 49 -7.21 -16.87 -5.90
CA ASP A 49 -8.57 -16.42 -5.64
C ASP A 49 -8.89 -16.49 -4.13
N GLU A 50 -8.30 -17.44 -3.39
CA GLU A 50 -8.41 -17.52 -1.92
C GLU A 50 -7.83 -16.26 -1.24
N ALA A 51 -6.72 -15.72 -1.75
CA ALA A 51 -6.13 -14.48 -1.22
C ALA A 51 -7.07 -13.30 -1.45
N TYR A 52 -7.72 -13.21 -2.63
CA TYR A 52 -8.73 -12.18 -2.90
C TYR A 52 -9.97 -12.32 -2.03
N GLU A 53 -10.44 -13.53 -1.77
CA GLU A 53 -11.58 -13.77 -0.86
C GLU A 53 -11.22 -13.41 0.59
N ALA A 54 -10.03 -13.80 1.06
CA ALA A 54 -9.55 -13.43 2.39
C ALA A 54 -9.39 -11.91 2.54
N ALA A 55 -8.93 -11.22 1.50
CA ALA A 55 -8.75 -9.77 1.48
C ALA A 55 -10.05 -8.99 1.74
N LYS A 56 -11.20 -9.51 1.32
CA LYS A 56 -12.50 -8.86 1.54
C LYS A 56 -12.83 -8.63 3.02
N ASN A 57 -12.26 -9.43 3.92
CA ASN A 57 -12.45 -9.30 5.37
C ASN A 57 -11.60 -8.17 5.99
N ARG A 58 -10.70 -7.55 5.22
CA ARG A 58 -9.78 -6.50 5.68
C ARG A 58 -9.72 -5.35 4.71
N LYS A 59 -10.88 -4.73 4.53
CA LYS A 59 -11.00 -3.47 3.80
C LYS A 59 -10.88 -2.31 4.77
N ILE A 60 -10.25 -1.24 4.32
CA ILE A 60 -10.36 0.02 5.04
C ILE A 60 -11.70 0.66 4.68
N LEU A 61 -12.36 1.25 5.67
CA LEU A 61 -13.65 1.94 5.45
C LEU A 61 -13.41 3.33 4.88
N ASP A 62 -12.46 4.05 5.47
CA ASP A 62 -12.09 5.38 5.02
C ASP A 62 -10.61 5.67 5.21
N ALA A 63 -10.13 6.73 4.57
CA ALA A 63 -8.80 7.28 4.71
C ALA A 63 -8.94 8.81 4.70
N LEU A 64 -8.30 9.47 5.66
CA LEU A 64 -8.33 10.92 5.82
C LEU A 64 -7.01 11.51 5.34
N GLU A 65 -7.09 12.66 4.69
CA GLU A 65 -5.92 13.45 4.35
C GLU A 65 -5.50 14.28 5.57
N LEU A 66 -4.20 14.30 5.86
CA LEU A 66 -3.61 15.13 6.90
C LEU A 66 -2.92 16.32 6.26
N ASN A 67 -3.07 17.49 6.85
CA ASN A 67 -2.27 18.64 6.41
C ASN A 67 -0.80 18.41 6.73
N LEU A 68 0.08 19.07 5.98
CA LEU A 68 1.51 19.15 6.29
C LEU A 68 1.77 20.12 7.45
N ASP A 69 1.18 19.80 8.60
CA ASP A 69 1.33 20.51 9.87
C ASP A 69 1.85 19.56 10.94
N LEU A 70 2.93 19.97 11.62
CA LEU A 70 3.59 19.12 12.60
C LEU A 70 2.73 18.84 13.84
N THR A 71 1.88 19.78 14.23
CA THR A 71 1.00 19.63 15.39
C THR A 71 -0.10 18.62 15.07
N GLU A 72 -0.68 18.71 13.88
CA GLU A 72 -1.67 17.77 13.37
C GLU A 72 -1.11 16.34 13.27
N MET A 73 0.06 16.18 12.64
CA MET A 73 0.74 14.90 12.53
C MET A 73 1.03 14.26 13.91
N LYS A 74 1.54 15.04 14.87
CA LYS A 74 1.78 14.55 16.23
C LYS A 74 0.49 14.15 16.95
N THR A 75 -0.57 14.94 16.77
CA THR A 75 -1.87 14.67 17.38
C THR A 75 -2.48 13.38 16.82
N CYS A 76 -2.39 13.16 15.51
CA CYS A 76 -2.85 11.93 14.85
C CYS A 76 -2.18 10.68 15.45
N LEU A 77 -0.85 10.71 15.62
CA LEU A 77 -0.10 9.62 16.26
C LEU A 77 -0.46 9.45 17.74
N ALA A 78 -0.63 10.55 18.48
CA ALA A 78 -1.02 10.50 19.89
C ALA A 78 -2.40 9.84 20.09
N GLN A 79 -3.27 9.94 19.09
CA GLN A 79 -4.57 9.28 19.05
C GLN A 79 -4.50 7.83 18.53
N SER A 80 -3.29 7.28 18.32
CA SER A 80 -3.06 5.93 17.80
C SER A 80 -3.54 5.71 16.35
N PHE A 81 -3.58 6.77 15.54
CA PHE A 81 -3.83 6.69 14.11
C PHE A 81 -2.50 6.85 13.34
N PRO A 82 -1.89 5.75 12.85
CA PRO A 82 -0.76 5.86 11.94
C PRO A 82 -1.20 6.44 10.59
N PHE A 83 -0.28 7.13 9.91
CA PHE A 83 -0.51 7.69 8.58
C PHE A 83 0.66 7.40 7.64
N VAL A 84 0.38 7.52 6.34
CA VAL A 84 1.37 7.36 5.26
C VAL A 84 1.69 8.71 4.64
N PHE A 85 2.95 8.93 4.28
CA PHE A 85 3.38 10.16 3.60
C PHE A 85 4.56 9.86 2.67
N GLY A 86 4.75 10.71 1.66
CA GLY A 86 5.92 10.68 0.79
C GLY A 86 7.03 11.59 1.32
N LEU A 87 8.27 11.17 1.17
CA LEU A 87 9.44 11.98 1.49
C LEU A 87 10.51 11.84 0.41
N ASN A 88 11.24 12.93 0.15
CA ASN A 88 12.39 12.88 -0.73
C ASN A 88 13.57 12.25 0.02
N VAL A 89 13.98 11.06 -0.40
CA VAL A 89 15.16 10.39 0.13
C VAL A 89 16.39 11.03 -0.50
N VAL A 90 17.28 11.57 0.34
CA VAL A 90 18.56 12.16 -0.10
C VAL A 90 19.73 11.24 0.27
N ASN A 91 20.89 11.41 -0.37
CA ASN A 91 22.04 10.50 -0.25
C ASN A 91 22.53 10.26 1.20
N SER A 92 22.23 11.14 2.16
CA SER A 92 22.56 10.88 3.57
C SER A 92 21.79 9.70 4.18
N PHE A 93 20.67 9.29 3.59
CA PHE A 93 19.90 8.11 4.01
C PHE A 93 20.60 6.79 3.64
N GLU A 94 21.38 6.77 2.55
CA GLU A 94 22.12 5.57 2.11
C GLU A 94 23.38 5.30 2.93
N LYS A 95 23.84 6.29 3.72
CA LYS A 95 25.09 6.20 4.49
C LYS A 95 25.01 5.24 5.68
N TYR A 96 23.81 4.81 6.07
CA TYR A 96 23.62 3.87 7.17
C TYR A 96 23.31 2.48 6.60
N PRO A 97 24.19 1.48 6.80
CA PRO A 97 23.98 0.15 6.24
C PRO A 97 22.69 -0.47 6.80
N HIS A 98 21.89 -1.04 5.90
CA HIS A 98 20.79 -1.92 6.25
C HIS A 98 21.37 -3.14 6.99
N LYS A 99 21.06 -3.26 8.29
CA LYS A 99 21.37 -4.46 9.08
C LYS A 99 20.45 -5.61 8.70
#